data_AF-Q4FIW1-F1
#
_entry.id   AF-Q4FIW1-F1
#
_cell.length_a   1.000
_cell.length_b   1.000
_cell.length_c   1.000
_cell.angle_alpha   90.00
_cell.angle_beta   90.00
_cell.angle_gamma   90.00
#
_symmetry.space_group_name_H-M   'P 1'
#
loop_
_entity.id
_entity.type
_entity.pdbx_description
1 polymer ?
#
loop_
_entity_poly.entity_id
_entity_poly.type
_entity_poly.pdbx_seq_one_letter_code
_entity_poly.pdbx_strand_id
1 'polypeptide(L)'
;MADNLSLELIKCLINQPGVDVNVRGLNGKTPLHCAIEFDELSMVDLLLTKKNINPFVEDNEGKTSLDYAKEGEKAEILQALINNKYGSEQDNLLHLAAMIGEVNAVRYLIGKGVDVNVRNALHHTPLHLAAGIGHENVVKILVKEGNAEIDVFDARNQTPMHYAVNNKKLEIVKLLLKLGADVNSARIGQNSMKLSPVHIAVSNTNYDERDLCLDILKCLIKEPNAQVNLQDYENKTPLHYAERLKTIEVLLTRE
;
A
#
# COMPACT_ATOMS: atom_id res chain seq x y z
N MET A 1 -40.87 11.03 10.89
CA MET A 1 -41.01 9.77 11.67
C MET A 1 -40.71 8.53 10.83
N ALA A 2 -41.23 8.43 9.59
CA ALA A 2 -40.95 7.31 8.69
C ALA A 2 -39.45 7.18 8.31
N ASP A 3 -38.77 8.30 7.99
CA ASP A 3 -37.34 8.30 7.60
C ASP A 3 -36.39 7.86 8.72
N ASN A 4 -36.79 8.04 9.99
CA ASN A 4 -35.97 7.58 11.12
C ASN A 4 -36.13 6.06 11.35
N LEU A 5 -37.33 5.53 11.12
CA LEU A 5 -37.63 4.10 11.27
C LEU A 5 -36.97 3.27 10.16
N SER A 6 -36.91 3.78 8.92
CA SER A 6 -36.21 3.13 7.82
C SER A 6 -34.71 3.03 8.08
N LEU A 7 -34.08 4.12 8.54
CA LEU A 7 -32.65 4.13 8.86
C LEU A 7 -32.32 3.23 10.06
N GLU A 8 -33.17 3.18 11.09
CA GLU A 8 -33.01 2.26 12.22
C GLU A 8 -33.09 0.79 11.79
N LEU A 9 -34.03 0.43 10.92
CA LEU A 9 -34.11 -0.93 10.38
C LEU A 9 -32.86 -1.30 9.57
N ILE A 10 -32.38 -0.38 8.72
CA ILE A 10 -31.16 -0.57 7.94
C ILE A 10 -29.95 -0.73 8.86
N LYS A 11 -29.83 0.11 9.91
CA LYS A 11 -28.79 -0.05 10.95
C LYS A 11 -28.83 -1.46 11.55
N CYS A 12 -30.01 -1.96 11.88
CA CYS A 12 -30.18 -3.32 12.39
C CYS A 12 -29.74 -4.38 11.38
N LEU A 13 -30.05 -4.22 10.09
CA LEU A 13 -29.64 -5.14 9.03
C LEU A 13 -28.13 -5.16 8.82
N ILE A 14 -27.49 -4.00 8.67
CA ILE A 14 -26.04 -3.90 8.42
C ILE A 14 -25.23 -4.40 9.64
N ASN A 15 -25.80 -4.35 10.85
CA ASN A 15 -25.17 -4.86 12.07
C ASN A 15 -25.36 -6.36 12.31
N GLN A 16 -26.10 -7.09 11.46
CA GLN A 16 -26.22 -8.53 11.62
C GLN A 16 -24.88 -9.25 11.39
N PRO A 17 -24.58 -10.32 12.14
CA PRO A 17 -23.38 -11.12 11.93
C PRO A 17 -23.29 -11.68 10.51
N GLY A 18 -22.11 -11.58 9.88
CA GLY A 18 -21.84 -12.16 8.57
C GLY A 18 -22.41 -11.37 7.37
N VAL A 19 -23.02 -10.20 7.59
CA VAL A 19 -23.46 -9.35 6.49
C VAL A 19 -22.26 -8.80 5.71
N ASP A 20 -22.21 -9.11 4.42
CA ASP A 20 -21.29 -8.50 3.48
C ASP A 20 -21.92 -7.27 2.83
N VAL A 21 -21.34 -6.10 3.10
CA VAL A 21 -21.80 -4.81 2.60
C VAL A 21 -21.32 -4.48 1.19
N ASN A 22 -20.52 -5.37 0.59
CA ASN A 22 -20.00 -5.23 -0.77
C ASN A 22 -20.69 -6.13 -1.78
N VAL A 23 -21.77 -6.83 -1.39
CA VAL A 23 -22.53 -7.69 -2.30
C VAL A 23 -23.02 -6.88 -3.49
N ARG A 24 -22.86 -7.44 -4.68
CA ARG A 24 -23.22 -6.83 -5.95
C ARG A 24 -24.63 -7.25 -6.36
N GLY A 25 -25.47 -6.27 -6.71
CA GLY A 25 -26.78 -6.48 -7.32
C GLY A 25 -26.70 -6.89 -8.79
N LEU A 26 -27.84 -6.93 -9.48
CA LEU A 26 -27.93 -7.36 -10.89
C LEU A 26 -27.11 -6.50 -11.85
N ASN A 27 -26.98 -5.20 -11.56
CA ASN A 27 -26.18 -4.25 -12.33
C ASN A 27 -24.74 -4.12 -11.81
N GLY A 28 -24.30 -5.01 -10.92
CA GLY A 28 -22.96 -4.97 -10.33
C GLY A 28 -22.82 -3.97 -9.18
N LYS A 29 -23.82 -3.12 -8.91
CA LYS A 29 -23.77 -2.11 -7.84
C LYS A 29 -23.79 -2.73 -6.45
N THR A 30 -22.95 -2.20 -5.57
CA THR A 30 -22.99 -2.47 -4.12
C THR A 30 -23.97 -1.54 -3.41
N PRO A 31 -24.37 -1.82 -2.16
CA PRO A 31 -25.12 -0.88 -1.33
C PRO A 31 -24.52 0.54 -1.30
N LEU A 32 -23.20 0.68 -1.33
CA LEU A 32 -22.53 1.98 -1.34
C LEU A 32 -22.73 2.73 -2.66
N HIS A 33 -22.69 2.05 -3.81
CA HIS A 33 -23.04 2.68 -5.09
C HIS A 33 -24.45 3.26 -5.06
N CYS A 34 -25.42 2.46 -4.59
CA CYS A 34 -26.81 2.89 -4.52
C CYS A 34 -26.98 4.10 -3.58
N ALA A 35 -26.39 4.05 -2.38
CA ALA A 35 -26.47 5.17 -1.43
C ALA A 35 -25.90 6.46 -2.03
N ILE A 36 -24.78 6.38 -2.75
CA ILE A 36 -24.19 7.53 -3.42
C ILE A 36 -25.05 7.98 -4.58
N GLU A 37 -25.52 7.08 -5.45
CA GLU A 37 -26.35 7.40 -6.61
C GLU A 37 -27.60 8.20 -6.22
N PHE A 38 -28.28 7.80 -5.14
CA PHE A 38 -29.45 8.49 -4.59
C PHE A 38 -29.13 9.70 -3.69
N ASP A 39 -27.85 10.05 -3.52
CA ASP A 39 -27.39 11.18 -2.69
C ASP A 39 -27.77 11.07 -1.20
N GLU A 40 -27.80 9.84 -0.70
CA GLU A 40 -28.23 9.51 0.66
C GLU A 40 -27.04 9.52 1.64
N LEU A 41 -26.58 10.70 2.06
CA LEU A 41 -25.41 10.86 2.93
C LEU A 41 -25.52 10.04 4.23
N SER A 42 -26.70 10.00 4.86
CA SER A 42 -26.90 9.22 6.09
C SER A 42 -26.68 7.72 5.90
N MET A 43 -26.98 7.20 4.71
CA MET A 43 -26.73 5.81 4.33
C MET A 43 -25.25 5.59 4.02
N VAL A 44 -24.60 6.54 3.35
CA VAL A 44 -23.15 6.52 3.11
C VAL A 44 -22.41 6.45 4.44
N ASP A 45 -22.68 7.37 5.37
CA ASP A 45 -22.04 7.40 6.68
C ASP A 45 -22.21 6.09 7.45
N LEU A 46 -23.42 5.53 7.41
CA LEU A 46 -23.72 4.26 8.05
C LEU A 46 -22.92 3.10 7.43
N LEU A 47 -22.85 3.01 6.10
CA LEU A 47 -22.09 1.99 5.40
C LEU A 47 -20.57 2.13 5.66
N LEU A 48 -20.07 3.37 5.73
CA LEU A 48 -18.65 3.64 5.99
C LEU A 48 -18.18 3.22 7.39
N THR A 49 -19.10 3.05 8.36
CA THR A 49 -18.76 2.48 9.67
C THR A 49 -18.25 1.04 9.61
N LYS A 50 -18.44 0.35 8.48
CA LYS A 50 -18.12 -1.07 8.32
C LYS A 50 -16.67 -1.23 7.91
N LYS A 51 -15.88 -1.93 8.73
CA LYS A 51 -14.44 -2.13 8.47
C LYS A 51 -14.14 -2.77 7.12
N ASN A 52 -15.00 -3.66 6.63
CA ASN A 52 -14.83 -4.36 5.35
C ASN A 52 -15.39 -3.59 4.14
N ILE A 53 -15.91 -2.37 4.30
CA ILE A 53 -16.45 -1.60 3.18
C ILE A 53 -15.35 -1.32 2.14
N ASN A 54 -15.65 -1.56 0.86
CA ASN A 54 -14.73 -1.32 -0.24
C ASN A 54 -15.34 -0.31 -1.23
N PRO A 55 -14.82 0.92 -1.30
CA PRO A 55 -15.30 1.96 -2.21
C PRO A 55 -14.85 1.76 -3.67
N PHE A 56 -14.02 0.74 -3.95
CA PHE A 56 -13.45 0.44 -5.28
C PHE A 56 -14.05 -0.81 -5.94
N VAL A 57 -15.13 -1.38 -5.42
CA VAL A 57 -15.86 -2.42 -6.16
C VAL A 57 -16.40 -1.80 -7.45
N GLU A 58 -16.22 -2.46 -8.58
CA GLU A 58 -16.75 -2.02 -9.87
C GLU A 58 -18.16 -2.57 -10.11
N ASP A 59 -19.05 -1.70 -10.60
CA ASP A 59 -20.33 -2.10 -11.19
C ASP A 59 -20.13 -2.72 -12.60
N ASN A 60 -21.23 -3.02 -13.31
CA ASN A 60 -21.13 -3.62 -14.65
C ASN A 60 -20.63 -2.64 -15.73
N GLU A 61 -20.55 -1.33 -15.42
CA GLU A 61 -20.00 -0.30 -16.29
C GLU A 61 -18.52 0.01 -15.97
N GLY A 62 -17.94 -0.68 -14.97
CA GLY A 62 -16.58 -0.43 -14.50
C GLY A 62 -16.46 0.79 -13.59
N LYS A 63 -17.58 1.32 -13.08
CA LYS A 63 -17.58 2.48 -12.18
C LYS A 63 -17.52 2.05 -10.73
N THR A 64 -16.70 2.74 -9.95
CA THR A 64 -16.59 2.54 -8.50
C THR A 64 -17.47 3.51 -7.73
N SER A 65 -17.70 3.25 -6.44
CA SER A 65 -18.43 4.18 -5.56
C SER A 65 -17.78 5.56 -5.51
N LEU A 66 -16.45 5.61 -5.60
CA LEU A 66 -15.71 6.87 -5.73
C LEU A 66 -16.06 7.60 -7.05
N ASP A 67 -16.24 6.90 -8.17
CA ASP A 67 -16.57 7.53 -9.45
C ASP A 67 -17.99 8.12 -9.47
N TYR A 68 -18.95 7.43 -8.84
CA TYR A 68 -20.30 7.99 -8.62
C TYR A 68 -20.25 9.29 -7.81
N ALA A 69 -19.40 9.36 -6.79
CA ALA A 69 -19.23 10.57 -5.99
C ALA A 69 -18.55 11.71 -6.77
N LYS A 70 -17.63 11.39 -7.69
CA LYS A 70 -16.96 12.37 -8.56
C LYS A 70 -17.92 12.98 -9.59
N GLU A 71 -18.69 12.14 -10.28
CA GLU A 71 -19.54 12.54 -11.40
C GLU A 71 -20.75 13.37 -10.95
N GLY A 72 -21.29 13.10 -9.77
CA GLY A 72 -22.47 13.81 -9.26
C GLY A 72 -22.20 15.15 -8.59
N GLU A 73 -20.94 15.62 -8.54
CA GLU A 73 -20.52 16.80 -7.75
C GLU A 73 -20.95 16.74 -6.27
N LYS A 74 -21.06 15.53 -5.71
CA LYS A 74 -21.56 15.25 -4.36
C LYS A 74 -20.49 15.52 -3.31
N ALA A 75 -20.18 16.80 -3.10
CA ALA A 75 -19.03 17.24 -2.32
C ALA A 75 -19.00 16.65 -0.89
N GLU A 76 -20.15 16.60 -0.20
CA GLU A 76 -20.23 16.06 1.16
C GLU A 76 -19.94 14.55 1.20
N ILE A 77 -20.56 13.77 0.30
CA ILE A 77 -20.31 12.32 0.17
C ILE A 77 -18.86 12.06 -0.22
N LEU A 78 -18.31 12.82 -1.17
CA LEU A 78 -16.93 12.68 -1.56
C LEU A 78 -15.99 12.92 -0.37
N GLN A 79 -16.26 13.93 0.46
CA GLN A 79 -15.50 14.18 1.68
C GLN A 79 -15.67 13.06 2.70
N ALA A 80 -16.86 12.48 2.84
CA ALA A 80 -17.08 11.32 3.70
C ALA A 80 -16.21 10.13 3.25
N LEU A 81 -16.15 9.84 1.94
CA LEU A 81 -15.26 8.79 1.40
C LEU A 81 -13.77 9.11 1.66
N ILE A 82 -13.33 10.33 1.39
CA ILE A 82 -11.91 10.73 1.53
C ILE A 82 -11.45 10.67 2.99
N ASN A 83 -12.29 11.13 3.92
CA ASN A 83 -11.94 11.25 5.34
C ASN A 83 -12.14 9.95 6.13
N ASN A 84 -12.81 8.95 5.55
CA ASN A 84 -13.05 7.67 6.23
C ASN A 84 -11.75 6.87 6.45
N LYS A 85 -11.79 6.01 7.48
CA LYS A 85 -10.77 5.01 7.76
C LYS A 85 -11.33 3.62 7.45
N TYR A 86 -10.66 2.92 6.55
CA TYR A 86 -11.05 1.62 6.03
C TYR A 86 -10.21 0.50 6.68
N GLY A 87 -10.80 -0.68 6.81
CA GLY A 87 -10.12 -1.85 7.34
C GLY A 87 -9.78 -1.77 8.83
N SER A 88 -9.12 -2.82 9.32
CA SER A 88 -8.55 -2.84 10.67
C SER A 88 -7.28 -2.01 10.80
N GLU A 89 -6.58 -1.78 9.69
CA GLU A 89 -5.32 -1.03 9.63
C GLU A 89 -5.54 0.49 9.57
N GLN A 90 -6.80 0.96 9.54
CA GLN A 90 -7.14 2.38 9.43
C GLN A 90 -6.55 3.04 8.17
N ASP A 91 -6.61 2.32 7.05
CA ASP A 91 -6.21 2.83 5.75
C ASP A 91 -7.11 4.01 5.36
N ASN A 92 -6.55 5.06 4.77
CA ASN A 92 -7.38 6.05 4.09
C ASN A 92 -7.63 5.62 2.64
N LEU A 93 -8.44 6.39 1.93
CA LEU A 93 -8.80 6.08 0.55
C LEU A 93 -7.57 6.02 -0.39
N LEU A 94 -6.52 6.78 -0.11
CA LEU A 94 -5.28 6.76 -0.89
C LEU A 94 -4.45 5.49 -0.65
N HIS A 95 -4.41 4.96 0.57
CA HIS A 95 -3.81 3.66 0.87
C HIS A 95 -4.49 2.55 0.06
N LEU A 96 -5.83 2.52 0.11
CA LEU A 96 -6.61 1.54 -0.65
C LEU A 96 -6.33 1.64 -2.15
N ALA A 97 -6.44 2.84 -2.74
CA ALA A 97 -6.16 3.07 -4.16
C ALA A 97 -4.75 2.63 -4.54
N ALA A 98 -3.76 2.92 -3.70
CA ALA A 98 -2.38 2.56 -3.93
C ALA A 98 -2.14 1.04 -3.84
N MET A 99 -2.82 0.36 -2.92
CA MET A 99 -2.76 -1.10 -2.74
C MET A 99 -3.34 -1.85 -3.94
N ILE A 100 -4.46 -1.39 -4.50
CA ILE A 100 -5.11 -2.05 -5.64
C ILE A 100 -4.56 -1.60 -7.01
N GLY A 101 -3.80 -0.50 -7.04
CA GLY A 101 -3.16 -0.01 -8.28
C GLY A 101 -4.01 0.98 -9.07
N GLU A 102 -5.04 1.58 -8.46
CA GLU A 102 -5.99 2.48 -9.12
C GLU A 102 -5.39 3.86 -9.41
N VAL A 103 -4.69 3.96 -10.55
CA VAL A 103 -3.96 5.15 -11.02
C VAL A 103 -4.84 6.41 -11.04
N ASN A 104 -6.07 6.28 -11.54
CA ASN A 104 -6.97 7.43 -11.67
C ASN A 104 -7.45 7.93 -10.30
N ALA A 105 -7.72 7.01 -9.37
CA ALA A 105 -8.07 7.37 -8.00
C ALA A 105 -6.89 8.02 -7.28
N VAL A 106 -5.67 7.48 -7.41
CA VAL A 106 -4.45 8.06 -6.81
C VAL A 106 -4.24 9.51 -7.28
N ARG A 107 -4.25 9.77 -8.60
CA ARG A 107 -4.11 11.13 -9.13
C ARG A 107 -5.21 12.06 -8.63
N TYR A 108 -6.45 11.59 -8.64
CA TYR A 108 -7.58 12.40 -8.20
C TYR A 108 -7.43 12.82 -6.73
N LEU A 109 -7.06 11.88 -5.85
CA LEU A 109 -6.90 12.13 -4.41
C LEU A 109 -5.73 13.09 -4.14
N ILE A 110 -4.61 12.95 -4.86
CA ILE A 110 -3.50 13.91 -4.81
C ILE A 110 -3.99 15.30 -5.24
N GLY A 111 -4.74 15.39 -6.34
CA GLY A 111 -5.31 16.66 -6.83
C GLY A 111 -6.33 17.29 -5.88
N LYS A 112 -6.92 16.50 -4.96
CA LYS A 112 -7.78 16.98 -3.87
C LYS A 112 -7.02 17.35 -2.60
N GLY A 113 -5.70 17.26 -2.59
CA GLY A 113 -4.87 17.64 -1.45
C GLY A 113 -4.85 16.61 -0.32
N VAL A 114 -5.19 15.34 -0.60
CA VAL A 114 -4.99 14.27 0.38
C VAL A 114 -3.49 14.12 0.65
N ASP A 115 -3.11 14.15 1.93
CA ASP A 115 -1.72 13.95 2.34
C ASP A 115 -1.20 12.60 1.84
N VAL A 116 -0.17 12.62 0.99
CA VAL A 116 0.44 11.43 0.39
C VAL A 116 1.30 10.64 1.36
N ASN A 117 1.75 11.27 2.46
CA ASN A 117 2.61 10.68 3.48
C ASN A 117 1.82 10.23 4.71
N VAL A 118 0.49 10.25 4.61
CA VAL A 118 -0.42 9.74 5.64
C VAL A 118 -0.01 8.32 6.05
N ARG A 119 -0.05 8.06 7.35
CA ARG A 119 0.32 6.79 7.95
C ARG A 119 -0.91 6.06 8.48
N ASN A 120 -1.05 4.80 8.11
CA ASN A 120 -2.07 3.91 8.70
C ASN A 120 -1.63 3.42 10.10
N ALA A 121 -2.40 2.54 10.73
CA ALA A 121 -2.12 2.03 12.09
C ALA A 121 -0.82 1.22 12.21
N LEU A 122 -0.30 0.70 11.10
CA LEU A 122 1.02 0.03 11.02
C LEU A 122 2.13 0.96 10.55
N HIS A 123 1.83 2.26 10.45
CA HIS A 123 2.68 3.29 9.87
C HIS A 123 3.05 3.07 8.41
N HIS A 124 2.31 2.24 7.67
CA HIS A 124 2.45 2.20 6.22
C HIS A 124 2.02 3.54 5.65
N THR A 125 2.71 3.98 4.61
CA THR A 125 2.24 5.03 3.70
C THR A 125 1.68 4.38 2.43
N PRO A 126 0.91 5.08 1.59
CA PRO A 126 0.48 4.57 0.29
C PRO A 126 1.63 4.03 -0.56
N LEU A 127 2.83 4.62 -0.44
CA LEU A 127 4.03 4.19 -1.16
C LEU A 127 4.52 2.80 -0.70
N HIS A 128 4.41 2.46 0.59
CA HIS A 128 4.73 1.11 1.08
C HIS A 128 3.86 0.05 0.40
N LEU A 129 2.55 0.29 0.36
CA LEU A 129 1.58 -0.64 -0.22
C LEU A 129 1.80 -0.79 -1.73
N ALA A 130 1.91 0.31 -2.47
CA ALA A 130 2.14 0.27 -3.92
C ALA A 130 3.47 -0.45 -4.27
N ALA A 131 4.54 -0.18 -3.51
CA ALA A 131 5.84 -0.79 -3.74
C ALA A 131 5.84 -2.29 -3.43
N GLY A 132 5.22 -2.70 -2.32
CA GLY A 132 5.11 -4.11 -1.93
C GLY A 132 4.27 -4.94 -2.88
N ILE A 133 3.19 -4.38 -3.45
CA ILE A 133 2.33 -5.11 -4.38
C ILE A 133 2.95 -5.15 -5.80
N GLY A 134 3.61 -4.08 -6.24
CA GLY A 134 4.24 -4.03 -7.57
C GLY A 134 3.68 -2.97 -8.51
N HIS A 135 2.96 -1.96 -8.02
CA HIS A 135 2.24 -1.00 -8.86
C HIS A 135 3.13 0.16 -9.32
N GLU A 136 3.94 -0.07 -10.36
CA GLU A 136 4.93 0.90 -10.86
C GLU A 136 4.36 2.29 -11.15
N ASN A 137 3.20 2.35 -11.80
CA ASN A 137 2.58 3.62 -12.19
C ASN A 137 2.15 4.40 -10.94
N VAL A 138 1.58 3.73 -9.94
CA VAL A 138 1.22 4.34 -8.66
C VAL A 138 2.47 4.85 -7.94
N VAL A 139 3.55 4.05 -7.88
CA VAL A 139 4.84 4.48 -7.28
C VAL A 139 5.37 5.75 -7.96
N LYS A 140 5.37 5.79 -9.30
CA LYS A 140 5.78 6.98 -10.07
C LYS A 140 4.95 8.21 -9.71
N ILE A 141 3.63 8.05 -9.63
CA ILE A 141 2.70 9.16 -9.34
C ILE A 141 2.90 9.67 -7.92
N LEU A 142 2.89 8.76 -6.93
CA LEU A 142 3.07 9.14 -5.51
C LEU A 142 4.35 9.94 -5.31
N VAL A 143 5.47 9.51 -5.90
CA VAL A 143 6.76 10.18 -5.72
C VAL A 143 6.88 11.45 -6.56
N LYS A 144 6.54 11.41 -7.86
CA LYS A 144 6.82 12.53 -8.79
C LYS A 144 5.75 13.60 -8.82
N GLU A 145 4.49 13.22 -8.59
CA GLU A 145 3.34 14.14 -8.63
C GLU A 145 2.87 14.45 -7.21
N GLY A 146 2.95 13.48 -6.30
CA GLY A 146 2.52 13.62 -4.91
C GLY A 146 3.62 14.12 -3.95
N ASN A 147 4.90 14.07 -4.34
CA ASN A 147 6.04 14.34 -3.46
C ASN A 147 6.11 13.41 -2.23
N ALA A 148 5.75 12.13 -2.40
CA ALA A 148 5.85 11.15 -1.34
C ALA A 148 7.30 10.99 -0.85
N GLU A 149 7.47 10.92 0.46
CA GLU A 149 8.74 10.59 1.10
C GLU A 149 9.13 9.14 0.77
N ILE A 150 10.30 8.96 0.16
CA ILE A 150 10.73 7.66 -0.38
C ILE A 150 11.26 6.72 0.71
N ASP A 151 12.05 7.23 1.65
CA ASP A 151 12.74 6.45 2.69
C ASP A 151 12.02 6.55 4.05
N VAL A 152 10.70 6.41 4.03
CA VAL A 152 9.88 6.39 5.26
C VAL A 152 9.94 5.03 5.90
N PHE A 153 10.02 4.99 7.24
CA PHE A 153 9.94 3.75 8.01
C PHE A 153 8.53 3.51 8.56
N ASP A 154 8.05 2.29 8.40
CA ASP A 154 6.85 1.78 9.08
C ASP A 154 7.12 1.36 10.54
N ALA A 155 6.12 0.74 11.20
CA ALA A 155 6.22 0.28 12.59
C ALA A 155 7.21 -0.89 12.77
N ARG A 156 7.60 -1.57 11.70
CA ARG A 156 8.59 -2.67 11.66
C ARG A 156 9.97 -2.20 11.21
N ASN A 157 10.18 -0.89 11.07
CA ASN A 157 11.39 -0.28 10.51
C ASN A 157 11.68 -0.73 9.07
N GLN A 158 10.64 -0.98 8.28
CA GLN A 158 10.74 -1.27 6.86
C GLN A 158 10.38 -0.03 6.05
N THR A 159 11.13 0.22 4.98
CA THR A 159 10.82 1.25 3.97
C THR A 159 10.11 0.64 2.77
N PRO A 160 9.54 1.43 1.84
CA PRO A 160 8.97 0.91 0.60
C PRO A 160 9.94 0.01 -0.19
N MET A 161 11.25 0.28 -0.15
CA MET A 161 12.28 -0.59 -0.73
C MET A 161 12.29 -1.98 -0.09
N HIS A 162 12.16 -2.08 1.24
CA HIS A 162 12.14 -3.37 1.94
C HIS A 162 10.94 -4.21 1.50
N TYR A 163 9.76 -3.60 1.33
CA TYR A 163 8.57 -4.26 0.82
C TYR A 163 8.76 -4.76 -0.62
N ALA A 164 9.32 -3.93 -1.50
CA ALA A 164 9.62 -4.32 -2.87
C ALA A 164 10.60 -5.51 -2.93
N VAL A 165 11.66 -5.51 -2.10
CA VAL A 165 12.63 -6.61 -2.03
C VAL A 165 12.00 -7.88 -1.44
N ASN A 166 11.27 -7.80 -0.32
CA ASN A 166 10.60 -8.95 0.31
C ASN A 166 9.62 -9.64 -0.65
N ASN A 167 8.88 -8.83 -1.41
CA ASN A 167 7.87 -9.32 -2.34
C ASN A 167 8.42 -9.53 -3.76
N LYS A 168 9.74 -9.52 -3.91
CA LYS A 168 10.48 -9.77 -5.17
C LYS A 168 10.04 -8.89 -6.35
N LYS A 169 9.68 -7.64 -6.10
CA LYS A 169 9.24 -6.66 -7.12
C LYS A 169 10.45 -5.98 -7.78
N LEU A 170 11.19 -6.70 -8.62
CA LEU A 170 12.43 -6.22 -9.25
C LEU A 170 12.27 -4.86 -9.95
N GLU A 171 11.20 -4.67 -10.72
CA GLU A 171 10.98 -3.39 -11.43
C GLU A 171 10.67 -2.23 -10.47
N ILE A 172 10.04 -2.50 -9.32
CA ILE A 172 9.87 -1.49 -8.27
C ILE A 172 11.20 -1.17 -7.60
N VAL A 173 12.05 -2.16 -7.33
CA VAL A 173 13.40 -1.93 -6.78
C VAL A 173 14.19 -0.99 -7.68
N LYS A 174 14.28 -1.32 -8.98
CA LYS A 174 14.94 -0.46 -9.98
C LYS A 174 14.33 0.95 -10.02
N LEU A 175 13.01 1.03 -9.95
CA LEU A 175 12.30 2.31 -9.97
C LEU A 175 12.62 3.16 -8.73
N LEU A 176 12.58 2.58 -7.52
CA LEU A 176 12.88 3.28 -6.28
C LEU A 176 14.34 3.77 -6.25
N LEU A 177 15.29 2.94 -6.70
CA LEU A 177 16.70 3.35 -6.86
C LEU A 177 16.82 4.55 -7.81
N LYS A 178 16.16 4.49 -8.97
CA LYS A 178 16.13 5.60 -9.94
C LYS A 178 15.48 6.87 -9.38
N LEU A 179 14.57 6.74 -8.42
CA LEU A 179 13.93 7.85 -7.73
C LEU A 179 14.77 8.38 -6.54
N GLY A 180 15.91 7.76 -6.25
CA GLY A 180 16.84 8.20 -5.21
C GLY A 180 16.63 7.58 -3.84
N ALA A 181 15.94 6.45 -3.74
CA ALA A 181 15.82 5.70 -2.48
C ALA A 181 17.19 5.27 -1.96
N ASP A 182 17.43 5.38 -0.66
CA ASP A 182 18.66 4.91 -0.04
C ASP A 182 18.69 3.37 -0.02
N VAL A 183 19.61 2.81 -0.81
CA VAL A 183 19.89 1.36 -0.91
C VAL A 183 20.33 0.75 0.43
N ASN A 184 20.83 1.56 1.36
CA ASN A 184 21.29 1.15 2.68
C ASN A 184 20.28 1.41 3.79
N SER A 185 19.05 1.87 3.45
CA SER A 185 18.01 2.22 4.41
C SER A 185 17.90 1.19 5.53
N ALA A 186 18.37 1.54 6.72
CA ALA A 186 18.30 0.70 7.91
C ALA A 186 18.33 1.61 9.14
N ARG A 187 17.39 1.43 10.08
CA ARG A 187 17.30 2.30 11.26
C ARG A 187 18.12 1.74 12.43
N ILE A 188 19.00 2.56 13.00
CA ILE A 188 19.74 2.23 14.24
C ILE A 188 18.84 2.47 15.49
N GLY A 189 18.45 1.40 16.21
CA GLY A 189 17.67 1.42 17.48
C GLY A 189 17.40 0.01 18.10
N GLN A 190 17.06 -0.15 19.37
CA GLN A 190 17.29 -1.45 20.06
C GLN A 190 16.34 -2.65 19.75
N ASN A 191 15.19 -2.53 19.05
CA ASN A 191 14.12 -3.55 19.19
C ASN A 191 13.44 -4.12 17.92
N SER A 192 13.99 -4.01 16.70
CA SER A 192 13.42 -4.70 15.51
C SER A 192 14.51 -5.12 14.53
N MET A 193 14.33 -6.22 13.79
CA MET A 193 15.26 -6.74 12.78
C MET A 193 15.70 -5.64 11.79
N LYS A 194 16.88 -5.06 11.99
CA LYS A 194 17.43 -3.95 11.19
C LYS A 194 18.13 -4.46 9.93
N LEU A 195 17.38 -5.09 9.05
CA LEU A 195 17.95 -5.60 7.82
C LEU A 195 17.87 -4.51 6.78
N SER A 196 19.01 -4.09 6.23
CA SER A 196 18.99 -3.26 5.02
C SER A 196 18.38 -4.03 3.85
N PRO A 197 17.98 -3.35 2.75
CA PRO A 197 17.51 -4.02 1.54
C PRO A 197 18.45 -5.15 1.05
N VAL A 198 19.77 -4.97 1.19
CA VAL A 198 20.77 -6.00 0.82
C VAL A 198 20.72 -7.22 1.75
N HIS A 199 20.59 -7.02 3.06
CA HIS A 199 20.42 -8.13 4.01
C HIS A 199 19.19 -8.97 3.67
N ILE A 200 18.06 -8.29 3.41
CA ILE A 200 16.82 -8.96 3.03
C ILE A 200 17.00 -9.71 1.70
N ALA A 201 17.60 -9.06 0.69
CA ALA A 201 17.81 -9.69 -0.61
C ALA A 201 18.65 -10.96 -0.48
N VAL A 202 19.74 -10.94 0.30
CA VAL A 202 20.57 -12.14 0.56
C VAL A 202 19.76 -13.20 1.30
N SER A 203 19.06 -12.84 2.38
CA SER A 203 18.24 -13.80 3.14
C SER A 203 17.17 -14.48 2.26
N ASN A 204 16.53 -13.72 1.37
CA ASN A 204 15.50 -14.23 0.46
C ASN A 204 16.05 -15.23 -0.57
N THR A 205 17.34 -15.14 -0.95
CA THR A 205 17.95 -16.12 -1.89
C THR A 205 18.04 -17.54 -1.33
N ASN A 206 17.81 -17.72 -0.03
CA ASN A 206 17.76 -19.03 0.62
C ASN A 206 16.43 -19.77 0.38
N TYR A 207 15.43 -19.09 -0.20
CA TYR A 207 14.06 -19.58 -0.41
C TYR A 207 13.67 -19.56 -1.91
N ASP A 208 12.41 -19.86 -2.24
CA ASP A 208 11.89 -19.92 -3.61
C ASP A 208 12.12 -18.63 -4.43
N GLU A 209 12.11 -18.75 -5.77
CA GLU A 209 12.38 -17.66 -6.73
C GLU A 209 13.79 -17.05 -6.65
N ARG A 210 14.77 -17.93 -6.43
CA ARG A 210 16.19 -17.57 -6.26
C ARG A 210 16.75 -16.70 -7.37
N ASP A 211 16.40 -16.93 -8.63
CA ASP A 211 16.92 -16.14 -9.75
C ASP A 211 16.50 -14.67 -9.66
N LEU A 212 15.24 -14.42 -9.31
CA LEU A 212 14.72 -13.07 -9.12
C LEU A 212 15.34 -12.38 -7.91
N CYS A 213 15.54 -13.12 -6.81
CA CYS A 213 16.25 -12.61 -5.63
C CYS A 213 17.71 -12.28 -5.95
N LEU A 214 18.39 -13.08 -6.77
CA LEU A 214 19.75 -12.80 -7.24
C LEU A 214 19.81 -11.57 -8.15
N ASP A 215 18.81 -11.36 -9.00
CA ASP A 215 18.76 -10.18 -9.87
C ASP A 215 18.47 -8.91 -9.08
N ILE A 216 17.62 -8.97 -8.04
CA ILE A 216 17.44 -7.89 -7.07
C ILE A 216 18.74 -7.62 -6.32
N LEU A 217 19.41 -8.65 -5.81
CA LEU A 217 20.69 -8.51 -5.11
C LEU A 217 21.74 -7.84 -6.01
N LYS A 218 21.91 -8.32 -7.25
CA LYS A 218 22.80 -7.71 -8.25
C LYS A 218 22.44 -6.25 -8.52
N CYS A 219 21.15 -5.91 -8.53
CA CYS A 219 20.70 -4.53 -8.73
C CYS A 219 21.15 -3.65 -7.56
N LEU A 220 20.91 -4.09 -6.32
CA LEU A 220 21.24 -3.33 -5.12
C LEU A 220 22.76 -3.13 -4.96
N ILE A 221 23.57 -4.18 -5.13
CA ILE A 221 25.03 -4.10 -4.92
C ILE A 221 25.77 -3.31 -6.01
N LYS A 222 25.13 -3.09 -7.17
CA LYS A 222 25.71 -2.26 -8.25
C LYS A 222 25.57 -0.77 -8.00
N GLU A 223 24.73 -0.36 -7.05
CA GLU A 223 24.61 1.05 -6.69
C GLU A 223 25.92 1.53 -6.05
N PRO A 224 26.51 2.66 -6.50
CA PRO A 224 27.83 3.10 -6.05
C PRO A 224 27.96 3.32 -4.53
N ASN A 225 26.84 3.58 -3.86
CA ASN A 225 26.78 3.80 -2.41
C ASN A 225 26.37 2.55 -1.63
N ALA A 226 26.19 1.39 -2.26
CA ALA A 226 25.77 0.17 -1.58
C ALA A 226 26.84 -0.34 -0.60
N GLN A 227 26.43 -0.52 0.66
CA GLN A 227 27.30 -1.00 1.74
C GLN A 227 27.09 -2.49 1.96
N VAL A 228 27.82 -3.32 1.23
CA VAL A 228 27.73 -4.80 1.32
C VAL A 228 28.22 -5.37 2.65
N ASN A 229 29.01 -4.60 3.41
CA ASN A 229 29.51 -4.95 4.74
C ASN A 229 28.78 -4.23 5.87
N LEU A 230 27.65 -3.56 5.59
CA LEU A 230 26.83 -2.93 6.61
C LEU A 230 26.43 -3.98 7.64
N GLN A 231 26.66 -3.70 8.91
CA GLN A 231 26.30 -4.59 10.00
C GLN A 231 24.90 -4.28 10.53
N ASP A 232 24.14 -5.32 10.83
CA ASP A 232 22.88 -5.21 11.53
C ASP A 232 23.09 -5.01 13.05
N TYR A 233 22.03 -5.13 13.85
CA TYR A 233 22.10 -4.98 15.31
C TYR A 233 22.81 -6.14 16.03
N GLU A 234 22.97 -7.29 15.38
CA GLU A 234 23.71 -8.46 15.88
C GLU A 234 25.17 -8.47 15.37
N ASN A 235 25.61 -7.40 14.73
CA ASN A 235 26.90 -7.28 14.02
C ASN A 235 27.05 -8.26 12.83
N LYS A 236 25.94 -8.77 12.30
CA LYS A 236 25.92 -9.62 11.12
C LYS A 236 25.87 -8.74 9.87
N THR A 237 26.74 -9.05 8.92
CA THR A 237 26.69 -8.51 7.56
C THR A 237 25.71 -9.32 6.70
N PRO A 238 25.27 -8.83 5.52
CA PRO A 238 24.47 -9.61 4.59
C PRO A 238 25.03 -11.00 4.30
N LEU A 239 26.36 -11.15 4.22
CA LEU A 239 27.01 -12.44 3.96
C LEU A 239 26.75 -13.47 5.08
N HIS A 240 26.56 -13.05 6.33
CA HIS A 240 26.21 -13.97 7.43
C HIS A 240 24.81 -14.59 7.24
N TYR A 241 23.94 -13.95 6.45
CA TYR A 241 22.61 -14.48 6.11
C TYR A 241 22.63 -15.39 4.88
N ALA A 242 23.77 -15.56 4.21
CA ALA A 242 23.93 -16.48 3.10
C ALA A 242 24.19 -17.91 3.63
N GLU A 243 23.13 -18.63 4.02
CA GLU A 243 23.26 -20.00 4.55
C GLU A 243 23.75 -21.01 3.51
N ARG A 244 23.55 -20.72 2.22
CA ARG A 244 23.99 -21.54 1.10
C ARG A 244 24.56 -20.64 0.01
N LEU A 245 25.75 -20.99 -0.51
CA LEU A 245 26.30 -20.72 -1.85
C LEU A 245 27.56 -19.84 -1.98
N LYS A 246 28.57 -20.43 -2.65
CA LYS A 246 29.75 -19.78 -3.25
C LYS A 246 29.42 -18.60 -4.19
N THR A 247 28.24 -18.59 -4.80
CA THR A 247 27.84 -17.54 -5.77
C THR A 247 27.63 -16.18 -5.11
N ILE A 248 27.09 -16.14 -3.90
CA ILE A 248 26.85 -14.88 -3.17
C ILE A 248 28.18 -14.31 -2.69
N GLU A 249 29.07 -15.17 -2.21
CA GLU A 249 30.44 -14.80 -1.83
C GLU A 249 31.16 -14.12 -3.00
N VAL A 250 31.10 -14.67 -4.23
CA VAL A 250 31.69 -14.04 -5.43
C VAL A 250 31.04 -12.70 -5.78
N LEU A 251 29.74 -12.50 -5.53
CA LEU A 251 29.06 -11.24 -5.84
C LEU A 251 29.42 -10.12 -4.86
N LEU A 252 29.62 -10.44 -3.59
CA LEU A 252 29.89 -9.46 -2.54
C LEU A 252 31.39 -9.14 -2.36
N THR A 253 32.30 -9.92 -2.94
CA THR A 253 33.77 -9.78 -2.79
C THR A 253 34.47 -9.09 -3.96
N ARG A 254 33.75 -8.73 -5.03
CA ARG A 254 34.31 -8.01 -6.18
C ARG A 254 34.28 -6.51 -5.93
N GLU A 255 35.30 -6.00 -5.25
CA GLU A 255 35.70 -4.58 -5.27
C GLU A 255 36.48 -4.26 -6.56
#